data_AF-A0A8C5EIG4-F1
#
_entry.id   AF-A0A8C5EIG4-F1
#
_cell.length_a   1.000
_cell.length_b   1.000
_cell.length_c   1.000
_cell.angle_alpha   90.00
_cell.angle_beta   90.00
_cell.angle_gamma   90.00
#
_symmetry.space_group_name_H-M   'P 1'
#
loop_
_entity.id
_entity.type
_entity.pdbx_description
1 polymer ?
#
loop_
_entity_poly.entity_id
_entity_poly.type
_entity_poly.pdbx_seq_one_letter_code
_entity_poly.pdbx_strand_id
1 'polypeptide(L)'
;MWVALWDSVRMLSLHSPVKQDTHTHTHTHTHRVRSVNWFFTPFNASAHGNLYNELPLVSSPPSVTMGIKAALPKYELYFYNTVLCLAMFWAASWVFEASSSNVNRKTFQSNVKPGWYYFGRKMDTGDHEWMMWFSTFKEHILFALSGHVLFAKICSMLAPQYRSLVYLVYGLLAVWTSMGWTYVTLILSHCILLYSISLVKIRWLCFVTGLSTLATFKCEPFVSWQAGFVEGDFELRHVLFYGGCGFTIMRCMSFALENCERKDGNYNILELLKYNFYLPFFYFGPIMTFDKFYVQANKSDLSRKEREMWNINLQAAMYVGIILMVDVLFHFMYILTIPNDMKLLKRVSDWALVGLAYFNLVYDWVKAAVMFGVINTVSKLDHLDPPKPPKCITLLYVFAETHFDRGINDWLCKYVYDYLGKKHDDVVKELVATLCTFGVTAVWLGPCQVVFFWAFFNCLGLNLEMWMAKFFSLEPFSSFEVEMPEAMSRRVRAVFNTFNFWCIVLANVLALNSLDFAKLVAKRLFLKGFPITTFITMFVTYCLVQVIKEQERKQALIHDPDPLPPTPAPNGDTTAVISPTAPTSATAQPVVDPSKKKAE
;
A
#
# COMPACT_ATOMS: atom_id res chain seq x y z
N MET A 1 -6.72 1.54 -1.37
CA MET A 1 -7.34 1.84 -2.67
C MET A 1 -8.06 0.65 -3.28
N TRP A 2 -7.41 -0.51 -3.48
CA TRP A 2 -8.05 -1.72 -4.07
C TRP A 2 -9.38 -2.10 -3.38
N VAL A 3 -9.38 -1.95 -2.06
CA VAL A 3 -10.48 -2.18 -1.10
C VAL A 3 -11.56 -1.08 -1.13
N ALA A 4 -11.40 0.02 -1.89
CA ALA A 4 -12.39 1.11 -1.98
C ALA A 4 -12.77 1.48 -3.45
N LEU A 5 -11.88 1.16 -4.39
CA LEU A 5 -12.27 0.87 -5.79
C LEU A 5 -13.34 -0.22 -5.82
N TRP A 6 -13.25 -1.20 -4.91
CA TRP A 6 -14.25 -2.24 -4.71
C TRP A 6 -15.67 -1.69 -4.48
N ASP A 7 -15.85 -0.82 -3.47
CA ASP A 7 -17.14 -0.16 -3.22
C ASP A 7 -17.56 0.77 -4.38
N SER A 8 -16.62 1.44 -5.05
CA SER A 8 -16.92 2.27 -6.24
C SER A 8 -17.43 1.46 -7.43
N VAL A 9 -16.88 0.27 -7.68
CA VAL A 9 -17.39 -0.68 -8.70
C VAL A 9 -18.75 -1.25 -8.28
N ARG A 10 -18.91 -1.61 -7.01
CA ARG A 10 -20.16 -2.18 -6.46
C ARG A 10 -21.32 -1.18 -6.51
N MET A 11 -21.08 0.09 -6.21
CA MET A 11 -22.08 1.18 -6.28
C MET A 11 -22.63 1.36 -7.70
N LEU A 12 -21.78 1.23 -8.73
CA LEU A 12 -22.20 1.28 -10.13
C LEU A 12 -23.03 0.05 -10.54
N SER A 13 -22.75 -1.12 -9.96
CA SER A 13 -23.47 -2.37 -10.26
C SER A 13 -24.87 -2.45 -9.61
N LEU A 14 -25.15 -1.70 -8.54
CA LEU A 14 -26.38 -1.83 -7.75
C LEU A 14 -27.45 -0.76 -8.07
N HIS A 15 -27.21 0.14 -9.03
CA HIS A 15 -28.18 1.19 -9.40
C HIS A 15 -29.23 0.71 -10.43
N SER A 16 -29.97 -0.34 -10.07
CA SER A 16 -31.27 -0.69 -10.69
C SER A 16 -32.37 -0.60 -9.62
N PRO A 17 -33.24 0.43 -9.64
CA PRO A 17 -34.05 0.79 -8.47
C PRO A 17 -35.38 0.03 -8.37
N VAL A 18 -35.46 -0.93 -7.46
CA VAL A 18 -36.73 -1.43 -6.92
C VAL A 18 -37.09 -0.63 -5.66
N LYS A 19 -38.31 -0.08 -5.60
CA LYS A 19 -38.82 0.63 -4.42
C LYS A 19 -39.42 -0.34 -3.41
N GLN A 20 -39.27 -0.03 -2.13
CA GLN A 20 -40.21 -0.45 -1.08
C GLN A 20 -40.31 0.65 -0.01
N ASP A 21 -41.52 0.85 0.52
CA ASP A 21 -41.88 2.05 1.27
C ASP A 21 -41.69 1.92 2.79
N THR A 22 -41.44 3.06 3.43
CA THR A 22 -41.19 3.18 4.88
C THR A 22 -42.47 3.39 5.68
N HIS A 23 -42.56 2.80 6.87
CA HIS A 23 -43.38 3.32 7.96
C HIS A 23 -42.56 3.52 9.24
N THR A 24 -42.90 4.58 9.98
CA THR A 24 -42.13 5.11 11.11
C THR A 24 -42.98 5.20 12.37
N HIS A 25 -42.39 4.99 13.55
CA HIS A 25 -42.90 5.55 14.80
C HIS A 25 -41.76 6.14 15.65
N THR A 26 -42.09 7.20 16.38
CA THR A 26 -41.15 8.04 17.14
C THR A 26 -41.62 8.20 18.58
N HIS A 27 -40.69 8.21 19.54
CA HIS A 27 -40.92 8.86 20.84
C HIS A 27 -39.66 9.61 21.30
N THR A 28 -39.88 10.71 22.03
CA THR A 28 -38.84 11.67 22.46
C THR A 28 -38.84 11.82 23.97
N HIS A 29 -37.67 11.90 24.60
CA HIS A 29 -37.52 12.57 25.90
C HIS A 29 -36.17 13.29 25.97
N THR A 30 -36.17 14.45 26.63
CA THR A 30 -35.04 15.38 26.72
C THR A 30 -34.54 15.54 28.15
N HIS A 31 -33.23 15.47 28.38
CA HIS A 31 -32.60 16.07 29.57
C HIS A 31 -31.27 16.75 29.23
N ARG A 32 -31.00 17.88 29.90
CA ARG A 32 -29.70 18.57 29.88
C ARG A 32 -28.77 17.95 30.93
N VAL A 33 -27.45 17.99 30.72
CA VAL A 33 -26.49 18.65 31.64
C VAL A 33 -25.06 18.73 31.06
N ARG A 34 -24.47 19.92 31.23
CA ARG A 34 -23.06 20.38 31.24
C ARG A 34 -21.94 19.65 30.46
N SER A 35 -21.11 20.50 29.86
CA SER A 35 -19.84 20.23 29.17
C SER A 35 -18.66 19.85 30.09
N VAL A 36 -17.73 19.05 29.57
CA VAL A 36 -16.31 19.03 29.99
C VAL A 36 -15.46 19.06 28.72
N ASN A 37 -14.50 19.99 28.63
CA ASN A 37 -13.60 20.13 27.49
C ASN A 37 -12.29 19.37 27.73
N TRP A 38 -11.94 18.46 26.82
CA TRP A 38 -10.56 18.00 26.63
C TRP A 38 -10.33 17.79 25.13
N PHE A 39 -9.38 18.52 24.54
CA PHE A 39 -9.07 18.51 23.11
C PHE A 39 -7.56 18.42 22.87
N PHE A 40 -7.19 17.70 21.81
CA PHE A 40 -5.91 17.70 21.09
C PHE A 40 -4.62 18.00 21.88
N THR A 41 -3.87 16.93 22.18
CA THR A 41 -2.42 16.94 22.02
C THR A 41 -2.05 16.36 20.64
N PRO A 42 -1.03 16.89 19.93
CA PRO A 42 -0.57 16.33 18.67
C PRO A 42 0.18 15.00 18.92
N PHE A 43 -0.15 13.97 18.15
CA PHE A 43 0.53 12.67 18.24
C PHE A 43 2.00 12.80 17.84
N ASN A 44 2.89 12.70 18.82
CA ASN A 44 4.34 12.75 18.60
C ASN A 44 4.82 11.40 18.04
N ALA A 45 5.17 11.36 16.75
CA ALA A 45 5.52 10.15 15.99
C ALA A 45 6.93 9.60 16.32
N SER A 46 7.26 9.48 17.60
CA SER A 46 8.60 9.12 18.12
C SER A 46 8.71 7.65 18.58
N ALA A 47 7.70 6.81 18.32
CA ALA A 47 7.60 5.43 18.83
C ALA A 47 7.86 4.32 17.78
N HIS A 48 8.15 4.67 16.51
CA HIS A 48 8.33 3.70 15.41
C HIS A 48 9.81 3.49 15.03
N GLY A 49 10.59 2.96 15.97
CA GLY A 49 11.86 2.30 15.66
C GLY A 49 11.67 0.81 15.31
N ASN A 50 12.60 0.24 14.55
CA ASN A 50 12.78 -1.22 14.37
C ASN A 50 11.66 -1.98 13.60
N LEU A 51 11.25 -1.50 12.43
CA LEU A 51 10.35 -2.25 11.51
C LEU A 51 10.66 -2.09 10.01
N TYR A 52 11.82 -1.51 9.66
CA TYR A 52 12.24 -1.27 8.26
C TYR A 52 13.37 -2.19 7.76
N ASN A 53 13.87 -3.11 8.59
CA ASN A 53 14.97 -3.99 8.21
C ASN A 53 14.64 -4.84 6.97
N GLU A 54 15.69 -5.13 6.21
CA GLU A 54 15.75 -6.11 5.11
C GLU A 54 14.71 -5.93 4.00
N LEU A 55 15.12 -5.20 2.96
CA LEU A 55 14.91 -5.50 1.54
C LEU A 55 16.02 -4.76 0.78
N PRO A 56 16.66 -5.34 -0.25
CA PRO A 56 17.58 -4.59 -1.09
C PRO A 56 16.86 -3.42 -1.78
N LEU A 57 17.57 -2.31 -1.98
CA LEU A 57 17.14 -1.30 -2.94
C LEU A 57 17.10 -1.97 -4.33
N VAL A 58 15.92 -2.06 -4.94
CA VAL A 58 15.81 -2.28 -6.39
C VAL A 58 16.63 -1.17 -7.04
N SER A 59 17.52 -1.53 -7.96
CA SER A 59 18.65 -0.69 -8.38
C SER A 59 18.21 0.61 -9.07
N SER A 60 17.97 1.64 -8.26
CA SER A 60 17.73 3.00 -8.73
C SER A 60 18.95 3.48 -9.53
N PRO A 61 18.77 4.11 -10.71
CA PRO A 61 19.90 4.64 -11.47
C PRO A 61 20.63 5.72 -10.63
N PRO A 62 21.96 5.85 -10.76
CA PRO A 62 22.78 6.61 -9.80
C PRO A 62 22.43 8.11 -9.67
N SER A 63 21.73 8.70 -10.64
CA SER A 63 21.18 10.06 -10.56
C SER A 63 20.00 10.24 -9.58
N VAL A 64 19.38 9.13 -9.14
CA VAL A 64 18.33 9.13 -8.12
C VAL A 64 18.95 9.13 -6.72
N THR A 65 19.98 8.30 -6.47
CA THR A 65 20.64 8.20 -5.15
C THR A 65 21.32 9.49 -4.71
N MET A 66 21.93 10.25 -5.63
CA MET A 66 22.58 11.54 -5.30
C MET A 66 21.63 12.61 -4.71
N GLY A 67 20.31 12.47 -4.84
CA GLY A 67 19.35 13.45 -4.31
C GLY A 67 18.74 13.14 -2.94
N ILE A 68 18.94 11.94 -2.39
CA ILE A 68 18.15 11.44 -1.25
C ILE A 68 18.74 11.88 0.10
N LYS A 69 20.08 11.89 0.25
CA LYS A 69 20.74 12.25 1.53
C LYS A 69 20.78 13.76 1.82
N ALA A 70 20.48 14.58 0.82
CA ALA A 70 20.52 16.05 0.84
C ALA A 70 19.74 16.69 2.02
N ALA A 71 20.46 17.26 2.98
CA ALA A 71 19.88 17.89 4.17
C ALA A 71 19.30 19.29 3.89
N LEU A 72 18.27 19.67 4.65
CA LEU A 72 17.77 21.05 4.72
C LEU A 72 17.99 21.66 6.11
N PRO A 73 18.08 22.99 6.25
CA PRO A 73 18.16 23.66 7.54
C PRO A 73 17.01 23.28 8.48
N LYS A 74 17.32 23.07 9.77
CA LYS A 74 16.32 22.66 10.76
C LYS A 74 15.14 23.63 10.87
N TYR A 75 15.39 24.95 10.79
CA TYR A 75 14.33 25.97 10.86
C TYR A 75 13.35 25.88 9.68
N GLU A 76 13.84 25.57 8.47
CA GLU A 76 13.04 25.40 7.26
C GLU A 76 12.14 24.17 7.38
N LEU A 77 12.68 23.07 7.91
CA LEU A 77 11.92 21.85 8.22
C LEU A 77 10.87 22.05 9.31
N TYR A 78 11.18 22.79 10.38
CA TYR A 78 10.20 23.15 11.42
C TYR A 78 9.07 24.02 10.86
N PHE A 79 9.41 25.00 10.00
CA PHE A 79 8.44 25.86 9.33
C PHE A 79 7.51 25.05 8.42
N TYR A 80 8.04 24.20 7.55
CA TYR A 80 7.22 23.32 6.68
C TYR A 80 6.29 22.41 7.50
N ASN A 81 6.79 21.81 8.58
CA ASN A 81 5.97 20.97 9.46
C ASN A 81 4.87 21.78 10.18
N THR A 82 5.17 23.02 10.58
CA THR A 82 4.19 23.91 11.24
C THR A 82 3.09 24.35 10.28
N VAL A 83 3.46 24.76 9.06
CA VAL A 83 2.52 25.08 7.98
C VAL A 83 1.62 23.89 7.67
N LEU A 84 2.19 22.69 7.54
CA LEU A 84 1.44 21.46 7.31
C LEU A 84 0.44 21.16 8.43
N CYS A 85 0.88 21.17 9.70
CA CYS A 85 -0.01 20.93 10.84
C CYS A 85 -1.18 21.93 10.89
N LEU A 86 -0.90 23.23 10.73
CA LEU A 86 -1.95 24.27 10.73
C LEU A 86 -2.92 24.09 9.55
N ALA A 87 -2.42 23.79 8.35
CA ALA A 87 -3.26 23.53 7.19
C ALA A 87 -4.12 22.27 7.35
N MET A 88 -3.61 21.22 8.01
CA MET A 88 -4.36 20.00 8.32
C MET A 88 -5.49 20.26 9.34
N PHE A 89 -5.23 21.02 10.41
CA PHE A 89 -6.28 21.42 11.35
C PHE A 89 -7.33 22.33 10.70
N TRP A 90 -6.91 23.24 9.82
CA TRP A 90 -7.80 24.10 9.03
C TRP A 90 -8.69 23.29 8.07
N ALA A 91 -8.11 22.36 7.31
CA ALA A 91 -8.88 21.45 6.46
C ALA A 91 -9.87 20.60 7.28
N ALA A 92 -9.45 20.09 8.45
CA ALA A 92 -10.31 19.31 9.34
C ALA A 92 -11.51 20.13 9.87
N SER A 93 -11.30 21.38 10.29
CA SER A 93 -12.40 22.23 10.80
C SER A 93 -13.43 22.55 9.71
N TRP A 94 -12.99 22.86 8.49
CA TRP A 94 -13.89 23.07 7.34
C TRP A 94 -14.70 21.81 6.97
N VAL A 95 -14.12 20.62 7.07
CA VAL A 95 -14.83 19.35 6.82
C VAL A 95 -15.78 19.01 7.98
N PHE A 96 -15.43 19.31 9.23
CA PHE A 96 -16.30 19.20 10.40
C PHE A 96 -17.50 20.15 10.32
N GLU A 97 -17.30 21.41 9.91
CA GLU A 97 -18.36 22.40 9.70
C GLU A 97 -19.30 21.94 8.57
N ALA A 98 -18.75 21.46 7.45
CA ALA A 98 -19.53 20.90 6.35
C ALA A 98 -20.35 19.67 6.79
N SER A 99 -19.79 18.80 7.65
CA SER A 99 -20.45 17.60 8.18
C SER A 99 -21.60 17.97 9.12
N SER A 100 -21.31 18.76 10.15
CA SER A 100 -22.28 19.16 11.18
C SER A 100 -23.43 19.99 10.62
N SER A 101 -23.15 20.94 9.70
CA SER A 101 -24.18 21.78 9.07
C SER A 101 -25.12 21.04 8.12
N ASN A 102 -24.76 19.82 7.69
CA ASN A 102 -25.50 19.07 6.66
C ASN A 102 -26.06 17.70 7.14
N VAL A 103 -25.91 17.37 8.42
CA VAL A 103 -26.32 16.09 9.07
C VAL A 103 -27.78 15.65 8.86
N ASN A 104 -28.65 16.55 8.39
CA ASN A 104 -30.08 16.31 8.13
C ASN A 104 -30.47 16.37 6.64
N ARG A 105 -29.51 16.38 5.70
CA ARG A 105 -29.82 16.24 4.26
C ARG A 105 -30.41 14.86 3.97
N LYS A 106 -31.41 14.79 3.08
CA LYS A 106 -32.01 13.52 2.62
C LYS A 106 -30.99 12.56 2.01
N THR A 107 -30.02 13.09 1.27
CA THR A 107 -28.90 12.35 0.67
C THR A 107 -27.96 11.69 1.69
N PHE A 108 -27.99 12.09 2.97
CA PHE A 108 -27.18 11.47 4.01
C PHE A 108 -27.94 10.35 4.74
N GLN A 109 -29.26 10.21 4.55
CA GLN A 109 -30.10 9.32 5.39
C GLN A 109 -29.82 7.82 5.20
N SER A 110 -29.27 7.40 4.06
CA SER A 110 -28.83 6.01 3.83
C SER A 110 -27.53 5.66 4.57
N ASN A 111 -26.61 6.63 4.65
CA ASN A 111 -25.22 6.39 5.06
C ASN A 111 -24.90 6.96 6.45
N VAL A 112 -25.69 7.91 6.99
CA VAL A 112 -25.43 8.55 8.29
C VAL A 112 -26.46 8.09 9.32
N LYS A 113 -26.10 7.03 10.05
CA LYS A 113 -26.98 6.28 10.96
C LYS A 113 -26.79 6.71 12.43
N PRO A 114 -27.72 6.41 13.35
CA PRO A 114 -27.50 6.62 14.78
C PRO A 114 -26.25 5.87 15.26
N GLY A 115 -25.35 6.57 15.95
CA GLY A 115 -24.13 6.04 16.53
C GLY A 115 -24.24 5.92 18.04
N TRP A 116 -23.26 6.44 18.80
CA TRP A 116 -23.23 6.35 20.27
C TRP A 116 -24.52 6.87 20.94
N TYR A 117 -25.28 5.95 21.52
CA TYR A 117 -26.58 6.18 22.17
C TYR A 117 -26.56 7.35 23.18
N TYR A 118 -25.59 7.36 24.10
CA TYR A 118 -25.49 8.35 25.17
C TYR A 118 -25.22 9.79 24.69
N PHE A 119 -24.66 9.96 23.48
CA PHE A 119 -24.33 11.27 22.92
C PHE A 119 -25.28 11.71 21.79
N GLY A 120 -26.22 10.86 21.36
CA GLY A 120 -27.16 11.14 20.27
C GLY A 120 -26.50 11.47 18.92
N ARG A 121 -25.20 11.16 18.77
CA ARG A 121 -24.42 11.50 17.57
C ARG A 121 -24.68 10.49 16.46
N LYS A 122 -24.86 10.98 15.23
CA LYS A 122 -24.90 10.14 14.03
C LYS A 122 -23.48 9.89 13.52
N MET A 123 -23.25 8.69 12.99
CA MET A 123 -21.98 8.18 12.48
C MET A 123 -22.02 8.05 10.95
N ASP A 124 -20.93 8.36 10.25
CA ASP A 124 -20.77 7.97 8.84
C ASP A 124 -20.59 6.44 8.76
N THR A 125 -21.52 5.78 8.08
CA THR A 125 -21.53 4.33 7.79
C THR A 125 -21.42 4.08 6.28
N GLY A 126 -20.87 5.06 5.54
CA GLY A 126 -20.70 5.01 4.09
C GLY A 126 -19.64 4.02 3.58
N ASP A 127 -18.77 3.50 4.45
CA ASP A 127 -17.90 2.36 4.10
C ASP A 127 -18.56 1.04 4.51
N HIS A 128 -18.92 0.21 3.54
CA HIS A 128 -19.65 -1.02 3.83
C HIS A 128 -18.75 -2.11 4.42
N GLU A 129 -17.47 -2.13 4.08
CA GLU A 129 -16.53 -3.16 4.53
C GLU A 129 -15.97 -2.89 5.93
N TRP A 130 -15.73 -1.63 6.29
CA TRP A 130 -15.35 -1.24 7.64
C TRP A 130 -16.47 -1.55 8.64
N MET A 131 -17.71 -1.22 8.27
CA MET A 131 -18.88 -1.54 9.09
C MET A 131 -19.09 -3.06 9.18
N MET A 132 -18.89 -3.80 8.09
CA MET A 132 -18.86 -5.27 8.09
C MET A 132 -17.81 -5.83 9.04
N TRP A 133 -16.55 -5.39 8.94
CA TRP A 133 -15.42 -5.91 9.71
C TRP A 133 -15.51 -5.61 11.22
N PHE A 134 -15.87 -4.37 11.58
CA PHE A 134 -15.76 -3.89 12.97
C PHE A 134 -17.11 -3.69 13.67
N SER A 135 -18.23 -3.82 12.95
CA SER A 135 -19.59 -3.73 13.52
C SER A 135 -20.43 -4.99 13.26
N THR A 136 -20.81 -5.27 12.00
CA THR A 136 -21.85 -6.26 11.66
C THR A 136 -21.39 -7.72 11.78
N PHE A 137 -20.21 -8.06 11.26
CA PHE A 137 -19.69 -9.44 11.21
C PHE A 137 -18.45 -9.66 12.09
N LYS A 138 -18.09 -8.66 12.92
CA LYS A 138 -16.93 -8.68 13.83
C LYS A 138 -16.80 -9.98 14.62
N GLU A 139 -17.91 -10.53 15.13
CA GLU A 139 -17.93 -11.74 15.95
C GLU A 139 -17.58 -13.00 15.15
N HIS A 140 -18.06 -13.10 13.91
CA HIS A 140 -17.73 -14.19 12.99
C HIS A 140 -16.27 -14.14 12.56
N ILE A 141 -15.75 -12.94 12.26
CA ILE A 141 -14.35 -12.72 11.85
C ILE A 141 -13.41 -12.99 13.03
N LEU A 142 -13.73 -12.49 14.23
CA LEU A 142 -12.97 -12.77 15.45
C LEU A 142 -12.99 -14.25 15.81
N PHE A 143 -14.13 -14.94 15.67
CA PHE A 143 -14.22 -16.38 15.91
C PHE A 143 -13.34 -17.18 14.95
N ALA A 144 -13.40 -16.89 13.64
CA ALA A 144 -12.59 -17.58 12.64
C ALA A 144 -11.07 -17.34 12.81
N LEU A 145 -10.66 -16.09 13.10
CA LEU A 145 -9.25 -15.77 13.29
C LEU A 145 -8.70 -16.25 14.64
N SER A 146 -9.47 -16.16 15.73
CA SER A 146 -9.03 -16.67 17.05
C SER A 146 -9.04 -18.20 17.10
N GLY A 147 -10.01 -18.85 16.45
CA GLY A 147 -10.04 -20.29 16.25
C GLY A 147 -8.84 -20.80 15.44
N HIS A 148 -8.47 -20.09 14.36
CA HIS A 148 -7.25 -20.38 13.60
C HIS A 148 -6.00 -20.31 14.49
N VAL A 149 -5.80 -19.20 15.21
CA VAL A 149 -4.65 -19.01 16.12
C VAL A 149 -4.60 -20.09 17.20
N LEU A 150 -5.74 -20.42 17.82
CA LEU A 150 -5.81 -21.42 18.88
C LEU A 150 -5.47 -22.83 18.35
N PHE A 151 -6.08 -23.24 17.23
CA PHE A 151 -5.85 -24.54 16.63
C PHE A 151 -4.41 -24.67 16.10
N ALA A 152 -3.92 -23.64 15.41
CA ALA A 152 -2.52 -23.53 15.00
C ALA A 152 -1.55 -23.68 16.18
N LYS A 153 -1.81 -22.99 17.29
CA LYS A 153 -0.95 -23.02 18.48
C LYS A 153 -0.95 -24.39 19.15
N ILE A 154 -2.12 -24.99 19.35
CA ILE A 154 -2.26 -26.34 19.94
C ILE A 154 -1.53 -27.37 19.08
N CYS A 155 -1.80 -27.41 17.77
CA CYS A 155 -1.16 -28.39 16.89
C CYS A 155 0.35 -28.14 16.71
N SER A 156 0.82 -26.89 16.75
CA SER A 156 2.25 -26.58 16.73
C SER A 156 2.98 -27.01 18.01
N MET A 157 2.27 -27.18 19.13
CA MET A 157 2.82 -27.74 20.37
C MET A 157 2.80 -29.27 20.39
N LEU A 158 1.86 -29.92 19.67
CA LEU A 158 1.71 -31.37 19.62
C LEU A 158 2.51 -32.03 18.48
N ALA A 159 2.57 -31.39 17.31
CA ALA A 159 3.18 -31.93 16.10
C ALA A 159 3.65 -30.79 15.15
N PRO A 160 4.71 -30.03 15.50
CA PRO A 160 5.19 -28.88 14.72
C PRO A 160 5.52 -29.21 13.26
N GLN A 161 5.92 -30.46 12.95
CA GLN A 161 6.21 -30.94 11.60
C GLN A 161 4.98 -30.95 10.67
N TYR A 162 3.76 -30.92 11.20
CA TYR A 162 2.51 -30.87 10.41
C TYR A 162 1.83 -29.49 10.41
N ARG A 163 2.49 -28.44 10.95
CA ARG A 163 1.96 -27.06 11.04
C ARG A 163 1.31 -26.55 9.74
N SER A 164 1.96 -26.73 8.58
CA SER A 164 1.40 -26.26 7.30
C SER A 164 0.19 -27.07 6.83
N LEU A 165 0.08 -28.35 7.21
CA LEU A 165 -1.11 -29.18 6.97
C LEU A 165 -2.29 -28.77 7.88
N VAL A 166 -2.01 -28.38 9.12
CA VAL A 166 -3.02 -27.86 10.06
C VAL A 166 -3.68 -26.59 9.51
N TYR A 167 -2.89 -25.68 8.91
CA TYR A 167 -3.42 -24.49 8.26
C TYR A 167 -4.37 -24.81 7.10
N LEU A 168 -4.00 -25.77 6.25
CA LEU A 168 -4.86 -26.27 5.17
C LEU A 168 -6.18 -26.82 5.72
N VAL A 169 -6.13 -27.70 6.73
CA VAL A 169 -7.33 -28.30 7.33
C VAL A 169 -8.24 -27.24 7.95
N TYR A 170 -7.68 -26.32 8.76
CA TYR A 170 -8.50 -25.28 9.41
C TYR A 170 -9.11 -24.32 8.37
N GLY A 171 -8.32 -23.86 7.40
CA GLY A 171 -8.83 -22.94 6.37
C GLY A 171 -9.82 -23.59 5.42
N LEU A 172 -9.63 -24.86 5.04
CA LEU A 172 -10.62 -25.59 4.24
C LEU A 172 -11.95 -25.76 4.99
N LEU A 173 -11.90 -26.07 6.29
CA LEU A 173 -13.10 -26.15 7.14
C LEU A 173 -13.78 -24.78 7.29
N ALA A 174 -13.02 -23.71 7.56
CA ALA A 174 -13.56 -22.35 7.71
C ALA A 174 -14.16 -21.79 6.41
N VAL A 175 -13.57 -22.11 5.26
CA VAL A 175 -14.13 -21.76 3.94
C VAL A 175 -15.40 -22.58 3.66
N TRP A 176 -15.40 -23.88 3.98
CA TRP A 176 -16.59 -24.74 3.81
C TRP A 176 -17.77 -24.28 4.65
N THR A 177 -17.57 -23.91 5.93
CA THR A 177 -18.66 -23.46 6.81
C THR A 177 -19.18 -22.06 6.47
N SER A 178 -18.34 -21.16 5.97
CA SER A 178 -18.77 -19.80 5.57
C SER A 178 -19.43 -19.76 4.18
N MET A 179 -18.91 -20.52 3.21
CA MET A 179 -19.25 -20.38 1.78
C MET A 179 -19.95 -21.61 1.18
N GLY A 180 -19.98 -22.75 1.87
CA GLY A 180 -20.57 -23.99 1.38
C GLY A 180 -19.69 -24.79 0.41
N TRP A 181 -20.16 -25.98 0.05
CA TRP A 181 -19.40 -26.95 -0.74
C TRP A 181 -19.23 -26.58 -2.21
N THR A 182 -20.21 -25.88 -2.80
CA THR A 182 -20.16 -25.34 -4.17
C THR A 182 -18.98 -24.39 -4.35
N TYR A 183 -18.76 -23.48 -3.40
CA TYR A 183 -17.62 -22.58 -3.41
C TYR A 183 -16.29 -23.33 -3.22
N VAL A 184 -16.22 -24.28 -2.27
CA VAL A 184 -15.01 -25.09 -2.05
C VAL A 184 -14.62 -25.88 -3.30
N THR A 185 -15.58 -26.51 -3.98
CA THR A 185 -15.34 -27.25 -5.23
C THR A 185 -14.96 -26.34 -6.41
N LEU A 186 -15.55 -25.14 -6.51
CA LEU A 186 -15.16 -24.12 -7.48
C LEU A 186 -13.72 -23.64 -7.26
N ILE A 187 -13.29 -23.43 -6.02
CA ILE A 187 -11.91 -23.06 -5.68
C ILE A 187 -10.94 -24.21 -5.97
N LEU A 188 -11.30 -25.45 -5.59
CA LEU A 188 -10.48 -26.64 -5.85
C LEU A 188 -10.32 -26.94 -7.35
N SER A 189 -11.34 -26.72 -8.18
CA SER A 189 -11.23 -26.93 -9.63
C SER A 189 -10.22 -25.98 -10.27
N HIS A 190 -10.15 -24.73 -9.82
CA HIS A 190 -9.15 -23.75 -10.26
C HIS A 190 -7.73 -24.10 -9.76
N CYS A 191 -7.59 -24.60 -8.53
CA CYS A 191 -6.31 -25.16 -8.05
C CYS A 191 -5.85 -26.31 -8.96
N ILE A 192 -6.72 -27.27 -9.27
CA ILE A 192 -6.39 -28.44 -10.09
C ILE A 192 -6.05 -28.04 -11.53
N LEU A 193 -6.80 -27.10 -12.12
CA LEU A 193 -6.55 -26.57 -13.46
C LEU A 193 -5.16 -25.93 -13.57
N LEU A 194 -4.86 -24.94 -12.71
CA LEU A 194 -3.58 -24.22 -12.76
C LEU A 194 -2.40 -25.09 -12.31
N TYR A 195 -2.61 -26.04 -11.40
CA TYR A 195 -1.63 -27.09 -11.10
C TYR A 195 -1.29 -27.90 -12.34
N SER A 196 -2.30 -28.45 -13.02
CA SER A 196 -2.13 -29.33 -14.18
C SER A 196 -1.43 -28.62 -15.34
N ILE A 197 -1.79 -27.35 -15.59
CA ILE A 197 -1.11 -26.50 -16.59
C ILE A 197 0.35 -26.23 -16.20
N SER A 198 0.66 -26.06 -14.92
CA SER A 198 2.05 -25.85 -14.46
C SER A 198 2.97 -27.07 -14.67
N LEU A 199 2.42 -28.29 -14.74
CA LEU A 199 3.20 -29.50 -15.04
C LEU A 199 3.78 -29.50 -16.46
N VAL A 200 3.19 -28.72 -17.38
CA VAL A 200 3.66 -28.53 -18.76
C VAL A 200 4.89 -27.60 -18.82
N LYS A 201 5.23 -26.90 -17.72
CA LYS A 201 6.35 -25.94 -17.58
C LYS A 201 6.33 -24.72 -18.53
N ILE A 202 5.29 -24.52 -19.34
CA ILE A 202 5.18 -23.38 -20.25
C ILE A 202 4.64 -22.15 -19.51
N ARG A 203 5.53 -21.23 -19.11
CA ARG A 203 5.22 -20.00 -18.34
C ARG A 203 4.10 -19.16 -18.99
N TRP A 204 4.10 -19.01 -20.31
CA TRP A 204 3.04 -18.29 -21.05
C TRP A 204 1.66 -18.97 -20.96
N LEU A 205 1.60 -20.30 -20.93
CA LEU A 205 0.34 -21.04 -20.81
C LEU A 205 -0.25 -20.91 -19.39
N CYS A 206 0.61 -20.88 -18.36
CA CYS A 206 0.21 -20.55 -16.99
C CYS A 206 -0.33 -19.12 -16.89
N PHE A 207 0.31 -18.16 -17.55
CA PHE A 207 -0.15 -16.76 -17.59
C PHE A 207 -1.49 -16.61 -18.30
N VAL A 208 -1.63 -17.13 -19.53
CA VAL A 208 -2.88 -17.01 -20.31
C VAL A 208 -4.04 -17.72 -19.62
N THR A 209 -3.82 -18.94 -19.10
CA THR A 209 -4.86 -19.65 -18.33
C THR A 209 -5.24 -18.86 -17.07
N GLY A 210 -4.25 -18.40 -16.30
CA GLY A 210 -4.47 -17.68 -15.05
C GLY A 210 -5.22 -16.35 -15.23
N LEU A 211 -4.84 -15.56 -16.23
CA LEU A 211 -5.55 -14.32 -16.57
C LEU A 211 -6.96 -14.60 -17.10
N SER A 212 -7.17 -15.70 -17.84
CA SER A 212 -8.50 -16.12 -18.29
C SER A 212 -9.40 -16.51 -17.11
N THR A 213 -8.89 -17.28 -16.14
CA THR A 213 -9.64 -17.64 -14.92
C THR A 213 -9.84 -16.44 -13.98
N LEU A 214 -8.91 -15.49 -13.96
CA LEU A 214 -9.12 -14.22 -13.23
C LEU A 214 -10.25 -13.42 -13.89
N ALA A 215 -10.29 -13.37 -15.22
CA ALA A 215 -11.31 -12.67 -15.97
C ALA A 215 -12.73 -13.26 -15.75
N THR A 216 -12.90 -14.57 -15.59
CA THR A 216 -14.24 -15.13 -15.28
C THR A 216 -14.78 -14.63 -13.93
N PHE A 217 -13.91 -14.40 -12.95
CA PHE A 217 -14.29 -13.83 -11.64
C PHE A 217 -14.35 -12.28 -11.62
N LYS A 218 -14.13 -11.61 -12.76
CA LYS A 218 -13.99 -10.14 -12.84
C LYS A 218 -14.75 -9.48 -14.01
N CYS A 219 -15.28 -10.26 -14.95
CA CYS A 219 -16.01 -9.80 -16.12
C CYS A 219 -17.38 -10.49 -16.24
N GLU A 220 -18.41 -9.74 -16.60
CA GLU A 220 -19.72 -10.30 -16.97
C GLU A 220 -19.67 -10.98 -18.36
N PRO A 221 -20.51 -11.99 -18.65
CA PRO A 221 -21.57 -12.55 -17.80
C PRO A 221 -21.11 -13.62 -16.80
N PHE A 222 -19.80 -13.93 -16.74
CA PHE A 222 -19.28 -15.02 -15.91
C PHE A 222 -19.38 -14.70 -14.41
N VAL A 223 -19.19 -13.44 -14.04
CA VAL A 223 -19.33 -12.96 -12.66
C VAL A 223 -20.72 -13.27 -12.08
N SER A 224 -21.79 -12.80 -12.72
CA SER A 224 -23.16 -13.04 -12.25
C SER A 224 -23.54 -14.52 -12.25
N TRP A 225 -23.10 -15.27 -13.28
CA TRP A 225 -23.31 -16.72 -13.34
C TRP A 225 -22.60 -17.48 -12.20
N GLN A 226 -21.32 -17.19 -11.94
CA GLN A 226 -20.56 -17.87 -10.89
C GLN A 226 -20.99 -17.45 -9.47
N ALA A 227 -21.48 -16.22 -9.29
CA ALA A 227 -22.04 -15.76 -8.01
C ALA A 227 -23.28 -16.57 -7.59
N GLY A 228 -24.08 -17.06 -8.54
CA GLY A 228 -25.23 -17.94 -8.30
C GLY A 228 -24.87 -19.26 -7.60
N PHE A 229 -23.61 -19.71 -7.66
CA PHE A 229 -23.16 -20.89 -6.92
C PHE A 229 -23.02 -20.67 -5.40
N VAL A 230 -23.21 -19.44 -4.90
CA VAL A 230 -22.97 -19.06 -3.49
C VAL A 230 -24.19 -18.36 -2.87
N GLU A 231 -25.38 -18.55 -3.45
CA GLU A 231 -26.64 -18.03 -2.91
C GLU A 231 -26.95 -18.55 -1.49
N GLY A 232 -27.65 -17.73 -0.70
CA GLY A 232 -28.11 -18.04 0.66
C GLY A 232 -27.86 -16.91 1.67
N ASP A 233 -28.52 -17.01 2.82
CA ASP A 233 -28.85 -15.90 3.74
C ASP A 233 -27.67 -15.15 4.40
N PHE A 234 -26.43 -15.57 4.17
CA PHE A 234 -25.25 -14.94 4.76
C PHE A 234 -24.71 -13.84 3.84
N GLU A 235 -25.17 -12.58 4.05
CA GLU A 235 -24.85 -11.40 3.20
C GLU A 235 -23.35 -11.22 2.89
N LEU A 236 -22.48 -11.69 3.80
CA LEU A 236 -21.03 -11.64 3.67
C LEU A 236 -20.51 -12.45 2.46
N ARG A 237 -21.24 -13.49 2.02
CA ARG A 237 -20.84 -14.43 0.96
C ARG A 237 -20.42 -13.76 -0.33
N HIS A 238 -21.17 -12.74 -0.79
CA HIS A 238 -20.80 -12.05 -2.03
C HIS A 238 -19.42 -11.38 -1.94
N VAL A 239 -19.07 -10.77 -0.80
CA VAL A 239 -17.77 -10.11 -0.63
C VAL A 239 -16.65 -11.14 -0.46
N LEU A 240 -16.90 -12.20 0.32
CA LEU A 240 -15.97 -13.33 0.46
C LEU A 240 -15.71 -14.03 -0.88
N PHE A 241 -16.72 -14.14 -1.74
CA PHE A 241 -16.61 -14.74 -3.08
C PHE A 241 -15.61 -13.95 -3.94
N TYR A 242 -15.83 -12.65 -4.13
CA TYR A 242 -14.98 -11.83 -4.99
C TYR A 242 -13.54 -11.68 -4.47
N GLY A 243 -13.37 -11.51 -3.15
CA GLY A 243 -12.05 -11.49 -2.53
C GLY A 243 -11.35 -12.84 -2.66
N GLY A 244 -11.99 -13.91 -2.17
CA GLY A 244 -11.42 -15.25 -2.10
C GLY A 244 -11.12 -15.87 -3.47
N CYS A 245 -11.99 -15.71 -4.47
CA CYS A 245 -11.71 -16.15 -5.84
C CYS A 245 -10.54 -15.39 -6.45
N GLY A 246 -10.51 -14.05 -6.31
CA GLY A 246 -9.39 -13.23 -6.78
C GLY A 246 -8.06 -13.66 -6.15
N PHE A 247 -7.96 -13.59 -4.82
CA PHE A 247 -6.75 -13.97 -4.10
C PHE A 247 -6.37 -15.45 -4.33
N THR A 248 -7.34 -16.33 -4.62
CA THR A 248 -7.06 -17.70 -5.07
C THR A 248 -6.34 -17.74 -6.41
N ILE A 249 -6.87 -17.12 -7.47
CA ILE A 249 -6.21 -17.14 -8.78
C ILE A 249 -4.82 -16.46 -8.69
N MET A 250 -4.72 -15.38 -7.92
CA MET A 250 -3.45 -14.74 -7.50
C MET A 250 -2.37 -15.76 -7.07
N ARG A 251 -2.74 -16.61 -6.11
CA ARG A 251 -1.87 -17.62 -5.50
C ARG A 251 -1.68 -18.86 -6.39
N CYS A 252 -2.70 -19.28 -7.12
CA CYS A 252 -2.57 -20.38 -8.09
C CYS A 252 -1.63 -20.03 -9.25
N MET A 253 -1.68 -18.79 -9.76
CA MET A 253 -0.73 -18.29 -10.75
C MET A 253 0.69 -18.19 -10.18
N SER A 254 0.84 -17.60 -8.99
CA SER A 254 2.12 -17.52 -8.26
C SER A 254 2.79 -18.91 -8.15
N PHE A 255 2.06 -19.92 -7.66
CA PHE A 255 2.53 -21.31 -7.64
C PHE A 255 2.87 -21.85 -9.02
N ALA A 256 2.01 -21.65 -10.02
CA ALA A 256 2.19 -22.22 -11.35
C ALA A 256 3.44 -21.66 -12.07
N LEU A 257 3.76 -20.38 -11.83
CA LEU A 257 4.94 -19.72 -12.40
C LEU A 257 6.23 -20.18 -11.71
N GLU A 258 6.29 -20.24 -10.37
CA GLU A 258 7.43 -20.83 -9.65
C GLU A 258 7.63 -22.31 -10.04
N ASN A 259 6.55 -23.08 -10.22
CA ASN A 259 6.66 -24.47 -10.64
C ASN A 259 7.17 -24.59 -12.08
N CYS A 260 6.89 -23.65 -12.98
CA CYS A 260 7.51 -23.62 -14.31
C CYS A 260 9.03 -23.39 -14.26
N GLU A 261 9.52 -22.57 -13.33
CA GLU A 261 10.94 -22.21 -13.23
C GLU A 261 11.76 -23.20 -12.38
N ARG A 262 11.08 -24.01 -11.55
CA ARG A 262 11.70 -25.10 -10.80
C ARG A 262 12.28 -26.18 -11.72
N LYS A 263 13.62 -26.28 -11.70
CA LYS A 263 14.42 -27.31 -12.38
C LYS A 263 14.22 -28.70 -11.77
N ASP A 264 14.24 -28.78 -10.44
CA ASP A 264 14.25 -30.06 -9.71
C ASP A 264 12.84 -30.63 -9.51
N GLY A 265 12.28 -31.19 -10.59
CA GLY A 265 10.97 -31.82 -10.61
C GLY A 265 9.81 -30.83 -10.50
N ASN A 266 8.74 -31.21 -9.80
CA ASN A 266 7.56 -30.38 -9.57
C ASN A 266 7.27 -30.22 -8.07
N TYR A 267 6.63 -29.10 -7.69
CA TYR A 267 5.98 -29.01 -6.39
C TYR A 267 4.75 -29.94 -6.33
N ASN A 268 4.44 -30.45 -5.14
CA ASN A 268 3.25 -31.27 -4.89
C ASN A 268 1.99 -30.37 -4.88
N ILE A 269 0.86 -30.84 -5.41
CA ILE A 269 -0.46 -30.20 -5.31
C ILE A 269 -0.80 -29.83 -3.85
N LEU A 270 -0.35 -30.62 -2.87
CA LEU A 270 -0.54 -30.33 -1.45
C LEU A 270 0.07 -28.97 -1.04
N GLU A 271 1.18 -28.54 -1.65
CA GLU A 271 1.79 -27.24 -1.36
C GLU A 271 0.98 -26.08 -1.94
N LEU A 272 0.35 -26.25 -3.12
CA LEU A 272 -0.63 -25.30 -3.62
C LEU A 272 -1.86 -25.23 -2.71
N LEU A 273 -2.35 -26.37 -2.20
CA LEU A 273 -3.49 -26.38 -1.28
C LEU A 273 -3.15 -25.70 0.06
N LYS A 274 -1.99 -25.97 0.66
CA LYS A 274 -1.48 -25.27 1.85
C LYS A 274 -1.42 -23.74 1.65
N TYR A 275 -0.91 -23.31 0.50
CA TYR A 275 -0.77 -21.89 0.14
C TYR A 275 -2.12 -21.22 -0.13
N ASN A 276 -3.03 -21.91 -0.82
CA ASN A 276 -4.33 -21.36 -1.18
C ASN A 276 -5.35 -21.37 -0.03
N PHE A 277 -5.32 -22.38 0.84
CA PHE A 277 -6.22 -22.48 2.00
C PHE A 277 -5.62 -21.94 3.30
N TYR A 278 -4.50 -21.20 3.26
CA TYR A 278 -4.02 -20.44 4.42
C TYR A 278 -5.02 -19.33 4.77
N LEU A 279 -5.87 -19.56 5.79
CA LEU A 279 -7.06 -18.75 6.08
C LEU A 279 -6.79 -17.23 6.22
N PRO A 280 -5.74 -16.75 6.91
CA PRO A 280 -5.50 -15.32 7.04
C PRO A 280 -5.30 -14.61 5.68
N PHE A 281 -4.68 -15.28 4.70
CA PHE A 281 -4.53 -14.75 3.34
C PHE A 281 -5.62 -15.23 2.36
N PHE A 282 -6.69 -15.87 2.84
CA PHE A 282 -7.71 -16.43 1.95
C PHE A 282 -8.63 -15.36 1.35
N TYR A 283 -9.27 -14.54 2.18
CA TYR A 283 -10.32 -13.61 1.74
C TYR A 283 -9.84 -12.16 1.55
N PHE A 284 -8.96 -11.68 2.43
CA PHE A 284 -8.66 -10.25 2.60
C PHE A 284 -7.21 -9.96 3.00
N GLY A 285 -6.32 -10.95 2.96
CA GLY A 285 -4.90 -10.75 3.30
C GLY A 285 -4.05 -10.36 2.09
N PRO A 286 -2.87 -9.73 2.31
CA PRO A 286 -1.96 -9.38 1.23
C PRO A 286 -1.38 -10.64 0.57
N ILE A 287 -1.17 -10.61 -0.75
CA ILE A 287 -0.53 -11.73 -1.46
C ILE A 287 0.94 -11.82 -1.07
N MET A 288 1.32 -12.86 -0.33
CA MET A 288 2.71 -13.32 -0.29
C MET A 288 2.98 -14.21 -1.50
N THR A 289 4.13 -14.06 -2.16
CA THR A 289 4.56 -14.92 -3.28
C THR A 289 4.86 -16.35 -2.82
N PHE A 290 4.75 -17.34 -3.73
CA PHE A 290 4.78 -18.76 -3.34
C PHE A 290 6.13 -19.21 -2.80
N ASP A 291 7.23 -18.68 -3.34
CA ASP A 291 8.59 -18.89 -2.84
C ASP A 291 8.73 -18.50 -1.35
N LYS A 292 8.30 -17.29 -0.99
CA LYS A 292 8.31 -16.76 0.37
C LYS A 292 7.43 -17.63 1.28
N PHE A 293 6.21 -17.95 0.84
CA PHE A 293 5.29 -18.79 1.63
C PHE A 293 5.85 -20.21 1.83
N TYR A 294 6.32 -20.88 0.79
CA TYR A 294 6.81 -22.27 0.84
C TYR A 294 7.99 -22.43 1.80
N VAL A 295 8.94 -21.49 1.80
CA VAL A 295 10.08 -21.49 2.74
C VAL A 295 9.63 -21.24 4.17
N GLN A 296 8.78 -20.25 4.43
CA GLN A 296 8.34 -19.92 5.79
C GLN A 296 7.38 -20.96 6.39
N ALA A 297 6.42 -21.47 5.61
CA ALA A 297 5.40 -22.41 6.07
C ALA A 297 5.97 -23.82 6.38
N ASN A 298 7.05 -24.21 5.69
CA ASN A 298 7.73 -25.48 5.93
C ASN A 298 9.03 -25.34 6.76
N LYS A 299 9.31 -24.13 7.33
CA LYS A 299 10.39 -23.94 8.32
C LYS A 299 10.07 -24.73 9.61
N SER A 300 11.05 -25.49 10.09
CA SER A 300 10.99 -26.32 11.30
C SER A 300 11.40 -25.58 12.59
N ASP A 301 12.37 -24.68 12.50
CA ASP A 301 12.75 -23.79 13.61
C ASP A 301 11.68 -22.69 13.82
N LEU A 302 11.01 -22.75 14.96
CA LEU A 302 9.99 -21.80 15.39
C LEU A 302 10.46 -20.92 16.57
N SER A 303 11.77 -20.76 16.77
CA SER A 303 12.31 -19.79 17.72
C SER A 303 11.82 -18.37 17.40
N ARG A 304 11.57 -17.59 18.46
CA ARG A 304 11.19 -16.18 18.37
C ARG A 304 12.27 -15.31 19.00
N LYS A 305 12.43 -14.08 18.51
CA LYS A 305 13.30 -13.10 19.16
C LYS A 305 12.65 -12.63 20.47
N GLU A 306 13.44 -12.36 21.50
CA GLU A 306 12.98 -12.07 22.87
C GLU A 306 11.90 -10.98 22.98
N ARG A 307 11.92 -9.98 22.07
CA ARG A 307 10.96 -8.86 22.01
C ARG A 307 9.87 -9.02 20.95
N GLU A 308 9.84 -10.12 20.22
CA GLU A 308 8.96 -10.32 19.07
C GLU A 308 7.49 -10.40 19.48
N MET A 309 7.17 -11.18 20.53
CA MET A 309 5.81 -11.23 21.08
C MET A 309 5.35 -9.89 21.65
N TRP A 310 6.26 -9.13 22.27
CA TRP A 310 5.97 -7.77 22.72
C TRP A 310 5.61 -6.84 21.56
N ASN A 311 6.40 -6.90 20.47
CA ASN A 311 6.14 -6.11 19.26
C ASN A 311 4.82 -6.50 18.58
N ILE A 312 4.47 -7.80 18.55
CA ILE A 312 3.17 -8.29 18.04
C ILE A 312 2.02 -7.75 18.90
N ASN A 313 2.11 -7.84 20.23
CA ASN A 313 1.08 -7.34 21.14
C ASN A 313 0.93 -5.81 21.06
N LEU A 314 2.04 -5.08 20.96
CA LEU A 314 2.04 -3.62 20.77
C LEU A 314 1.42 -3.22 19.43
N GLN A 315 1.74 -3.96 18.35
CA GLN A 315 1.15 -3.75 17.03
C GLN A 315 -0.37 -4.03 17.04
N ALA A 316 -0.82 -5.07 17.73
CA ALA A 316 -2.25 -5.36 17.91
C ALA A 316 -2.99 -4.26 18.70
N ALA A 317 -2.42 -3.82 19.83
CA ALA A 317 -2.98 -2.75 20.66
C ALA A 317 -3.07 -1.41 19.89
N MET A 318 -2.05 -1.11 19.07
CA MET A 318 -2.05 0.04 18.17
C MET A 318 -3.20 -0.03 17.16
N TYR A 319 -3.45 -1.18 16.52
CA TYR A 319 -4.59 -1.32 15.60
C TYR A 319 -5.95 -1.14 16.28
N VAL A 320 -6.12 -1.65 17.51
CA VAL A 320 -7.33 -1.38 18.31
C VAL A 320 -7.49 0.12 18.57
N GLY A 321 -6.41 0.82 18.94
CA GLY A 321 -6.42 2.27 19.11
C GLY A 321 -6.80 3.04 17.83
N ILE A 322 -6.32 2.59 16.67
CA ILE A 322 -6.67 3.18 15.36
C ILE A 322 -8.14 2.92 15.00
N ILE A 323 -8.67 1.71 15.25
CA ILE A 323 -10.09 1.39 15.02
C ILE A 323 -10.98 2.32 15.86
N LEU A 324 -10.67 2.50 17.14
CA LEU A 324 -11.38 3.43 18.02
C LEU A 324 -11.26 4.89 17.56
N MET A 325 -10.08 5.32 17.08
CA MET A 325 -9.90 6.66 16.53
C MET A 325 -10.75 6.89 15.28
N VAL A 326 -10.88 5.90 14.39
CA VAL A 326 -11.71 5.98 13.18
C VAL A 326 -13.21 6.02 13.53
N ASP A 327 -13.67 5.20 14.49
CA ASP A 327 -15.04 5.27 14.99
C ASP A 327 -15.38 6.68 15.54
N VAL A 328 -14.49 7.24 16.36
CA VAL A 328 -14.59 8.63 16.85
C VAL A 328 -14.67 9.62 15.70
N LEU A 329 -13.78 9.53 14.69
CA LEU A 329 -13.78 10.45 13.55
C LEU A 329 -15.09 10.38 12.75
N PHE A 330 -15.65 9.19 12.53
CA PHE A 330 -16.92 9.01 11.80
C PHE A 330 -18.14 9.63 12.50
N HIS A 331 -18.10 9.87 13.81
CA HIS A 331 -19.15 10.61 14.55
C HIS A 331 -19.06 12.15 14.37
N PHE A 332 -17.99 12.66 13.76
CA PHE A 332 -17.71 14.09 13.64
C PHE A 332 -17.40 14.58 12.21
N MET A 333 -16.84 13.73 11.35
CA MET A 333 -16.43 14.06 9.99
C MET A 333 -17.03 13.04 9.00
N TYR A 334 -18.01 13.47 8.20
CA TYR A 334 -18.75 12.63 7.26
C TYR A 334 -18.00 12.53 5.92
N ILE A 335 -16.74 12.10 5.99
CA ILE A 335 -15.76 12.18 4.90
C ILE A 335 -16.13 11.29 3.69
N LEU A 336 -16.95 10.25 3.89
CA LEU A 336 -17.36 9.32 2.83
C LEU A 336 -18.76 9.63 2.31
N THR A 337 -19.64 10.11 3.18
CA THR A 337 -20.98 10.54 2.78
C THR A 337 -20.97 11.87 1.99
N ILE A 338 -20.13 12.86 2.34
CA ILE A 338 -20.12 14.17 1.65
C ILE A 338 -19.73 14.07 0.16
N PRO A 339 -18.70 13.31 -0.27
CA PRO A 339 -18.32 13.15 -1.68
C PRO A 339 -19.46 12.67 -2.60
N ASN A 340 -20.43 11.93 -2.06
CA ASN A 340 -21.56 11.42 -2.83
C ASN A 340 -22.64 12.49 -3.10
N ASP A 341 -22.67 13.60 -2.34
CA ASP A 341 -23.59 14.72 -2.61
C ASP A 341 -22.97 15.81 -3.49
N MET A 342 -23.00 15.57 -4.79
CA MET A 342 -22.54 16.52 -5.82
C MET A 342 -23.29 17.87 -5.82
N LYS A 343 -24.42 18.02 -5.11
CA LYS A 343 -25.12 19.30 -4.90
C LYS A 343 -24.59 20.07 -3.69
N LEU A 344 -24.05 19.37 -2.68
CA LEU A 344 -23.30 19.95 -1.56
C LEU A 344 -21.89 20.36 -1.99
N LEU A 345 -21.16 19.49 -2.67
CA LEU A 345 -19.77 19.73 -3.10
C LEU A 345 -19.60 20.98 -3.97
N LYS A 346 -20.63 21.34 -4.75
CA LYS A 346 -20.67 22.58 -5.55
C LYS A 346 -20.88 23.86 -4.72
N ARG A 347 -21.11 23.74 -3.41
CA ARG A 347 -21.40 24.84 -2.47
C ARG A 347 -20.43 24.93 -1.27
N VAL A 348 -19.73 23.86 -0.89
CA VAL A 348 -18.72 23.91 0.18
C VAL A 348 -17.53 24.79 -0.21
N SER A 349 -16.76 25.27 0.78
CA SER A 349 -15.52 26.01 0.55
C SER A 349 -14.46 25.15 -0.16
N ASP A 350 -13.50 25.79 -0.83
CA ASP A 350 -12.40 25.10 -1.49
C ASP A 350 -11.52 24.34 -0.47
N TRP A 351 -11.39 24.88 0.75
CA TRP A 351 -10.71 24.24 1.87
C TRP A 351 -11.39 22.94 2.31
N ALA A 352 -12.73 22.93 2.40
CA ALA A 352 -13.50 21.71 2.67
C ALA A 352 -13.35 20.69 1.53
N LEU A 353 -13.33 21.14 0.27
CA LEU A 353 -13.22 20.27 -0.90
C LEU A 353 -11.83 19.61 -1.03
N VAL A 354 -10.76 20.40 -0.88
CA VAL A 354 -9.37 19.94 -0.84
C VAL A 354 -9.15 19.03 0.36
N GLY A 355 -9.70 19.39 1.53
CA GLY A 355 -9.70 18.57 2.74
C GLY A 355 -10.37 17.22 2.52
N LEU A 356 -11.58 17.17 1.95
CA LEU A 356 -12.28 15.92 1.65
C LEU A 356 -11.47 15.01 0.72
N ALA A 357 -10.90 15.56 -0.36
CA ALA A 357 -10.05 14.79 -1.27
C ALA A 357 -8.83 14.17 -0.55
N TYR A 358 -8.18 14.92 0.34
CA TYR A 358 -7.06 14.42 1.14
C TYR A 358 -7.50 13.39 2.19
N PHE A 359 -8.55 13.66 2.97
CA PHE A 359 -9.01 12.77 4.04
C PHE A 359 -9.61 11.46 3.51
N ASN A 360 -10.17 11.43 2.30
CA ASN A 360 -10.58 10.17 1.65
C ASN A 360 -9.38 9.26 1.39
N LEU A 361 -8.26 9.82 0.90
CA LEU A 361 -7.02 9.07 0.66
C LEU A 361 -6.35 8.59 1.95
N VAL A 362 -6.35 9.43 3.00
CA VAL A 362 -5.85 9.02 4.33
C VAL A 362 -6.72 7.91 4.91
N TYR A 363 -8.05 8.02 4.83
CA TYR A 363 -8.95 7.00 5.32
C TYR A 363 -8.80 5.67 4.58
N ASP A 364 -8.78 5.68 3.25
CA ASP A 364 -8.57 4.49 2.42
C ASP A 364 -7.25 3.78 2.73
N TRP A 365 -6.18 4.54 3.03
CA TRP A 365 -4.95 3.97 3.57
C TRP A 365 -5.15 3.36 4.96
N VAL A 366 -5.76 4.08 5.91
CA VAL A 366 -6.01 3.57 7.27
C VAL A 366 -6.84 2.29 7.24
N LYS A 367 -7.90 2.24 6.42
CA LYS A 367 -8.76 1.05 6.19
C LYS A 367 -7.91 -0.17 5.83
N ALA A 368 -7.11 -0.07 4.77
CA ALA A 368 -6.24 -1.18 4.34
C ALA A 368 -5.13 -1.50 5.35
N ALA A 369 -4.52 -0.49 5.97
CA ALA A 369 -3.43 -0.66 6.95
C ALA A 369 -3.91 -1.37 8.23
N VAL A 370 -5.16 -1.16 8.63
CA VAL A 370 -5.81 -1.88 9.74
C VAL A 370 -6.24 -3.28 9.32
N MET A 371 -6.92 -3.45 8.17
CA MET A 371 -7.40 -4.76 7.70
C MET A 371 -6.24 -5.74 7.46
N PHE A 372 -5.24 -5.34 6.65
CA PHE A 372 -4.01 -6.12 6.51
C PHE A 372 -3.23 -6.19 7.82
N GLY A 373 -3.32 -5.18 8.68
CA GLY A 373 -2.69 -5.16 9.99
C GLY A 373 -3.15 -6.29 10.93
N VAL A 374 -4.47 -6.51 11.03
CA VAL A 374 -5.07 -7.60 11.81
C VAL A 374 -4.66 -8.96 11.26
N ILE A 375 -4.76 -9.14 9.93
CA ILE A 375 -4.35 -10.38 9.25
C ILE A 375 -2.85 -10.66 9.43
N ASN A 376 -2.00 -9.66 9.23
CA ASN A 376 -0.54 -9.79 9.39
C ASN A 376 -0.15 -10.05 10.85
N THR A 377 -0.92 -9.58 11.82
CA THR A 377 -0.74 -9.93 13.25
C THR A 377 -0.98 -11.43 13.46
N VAL A 378 -2.05 -11.99 12.89
CA VAL A 378 -2.30 -13.45 12.91
C VAL A 378 -1.17 -14.21 12.21
N SER A 379 -0.71 -13.76 11.04
CA SER A 379 0.39 -14.41 10.32
C SER A 379 1.73 -14.40 11.05
N LYS A 380 2.01 -13.36 11.86
CA LYS A 380 3.17 -13.33 12.76
C LYS A 380 3.00 -14.27 13.96
N LEU A 381 1.78 -14.50 14.45
CA LEU A 381 1.51 -15.57 15.43
C LEU A 381 1.75 -16.96 14.82
N ASP A 382 1.58 -17.11 13.50
CA ASP A 382 1.95 -18.32 12.73
C ASP A 382 3.45 -18.45 12.39
N HIS A 383 4.31 -17.54 12.83
CA HIS A 383 5.74 -17.49 12.46
C HIS A 383 5.99 -17.31 10.95
N LEU A 384 5.04 -16.69 10.24
CA LEU A 384 5.26 -16.14 8.90
C LEU A 384 5.69 -14.67 9.01
N ASP A 385 6.49 -14.20 8.06
CA ASP A 385 6.77 -12.76 7.88
C ASP A 385 5.96 -12.25 6.68
N PRO A 386 4.81 -11.57 6.93
CA PRO A 386 3.89 -11.17 5.88
C PRO A 386 4.40 -9.94 5.10
N PRO A 387 3.86 -9.70 3.88
CA PRO A 387 4.17 -8.49 3.10
C PRO A 387 4.04 -7.20 3.92
N LYS A 388 4.97 -6.26 3.70
CA LYS A 388 5.07 -5.00 4.45
C LYS A 388 3.75 -4.20 4.35
N PRO A 389 3.37 -3.39 5.36
CA PRO A 389 2.12 -2.63 5.35
C PRO A 389 1.97 -1.71 4.12
N PRO A 390 0.73 -1.36 3.73
CA PRO A 390 0.49 -0.54 2.55
C PRO A 390 1.08 0.86 2.69
N LYS A 391 1.61 1.42 1.61
CA LYS A 391 2.07 2.82 1.59
C LYS A 391 0.86 3.76 1.65
N CYS A 392 0.97 4.83 2.42
CA CYS A 392 -0.06 5.87 2.45
C CYS A 392 0.00 6.71 1.17
N ILE A 393 -1.14 6.88 0.50
CA ILE A 393 -1.22 7.61 -0.77
C ILE A 393 -0.78 9.07 -0.60
N THR A 394 -1.06 9.67 0.56
CA THR A 394 -0.63 11.05 0.86
C THR A 394 0.84 11.17 1.28
N LEU A 395 1.63 10.10 1.17
CA LEU A 395 3.09 10.14 1.17
C LEU A 395 3.68 9.98 -0.25
N LEU A 396 2.87 9.65 -1.25
CA LEU A 396 3.32 9.39 -2.62
C LEU A 396 3.40 10.69 -3.43
N TYR A 397 4.62 11.10 -3.77
CA TYR A 397 4.89 12.24 -4.64
C TYR A 397 5.62 11.87 -5.95
N VAL A 398 5.82 10.56 -6.17
CA VAL A 398 6.54 9.93 -7.29
C VAL A 398 5.66 8.79 -7.82
N PHE A 399 5.50 8.67 -9.14
CA PHE A 399 4.70 7.60 -9.75
C PHE A 399 5.34 6.21 -9.63
N ALA A 400 6.67 6.10 -9.70
CA ALA A 400 7.41 4.85 -9.43
C ALA A 400 7.15 4.28 -8.02
N GLU A 401 6.67 5.12 -7.09
CA GLU A 401 6.34 4.73 -5.72
C GLU A 401 4.87 4.31 -5.52
N THR A 402 4.02 4.29 -6.57
CA THR A 402 2.54 4.10 -6.47
C THR A 402 2.04 2.68 -6.09
N HIS A 403 2.92 1.89 -5.48
CA HIS A 403 2.63 0.58 -4.91
C HIS A 403 1.89 0.67 -3.55
N PHE A 404 0.60 1.00 -3.58
CA PHE A 404 -0.25 1.01 -2.38
C PHE A 404 -0.24 -0.35 -1.66
N ASP A 405 -0.51 -1.43 -2.39
CA ASP A 405 -0.49 -2.80 -1.86
C ASP A 405 0.87 -3.44 -2.17
N ARG A 406 1.61 -3.81 -1.12
CA ARG A 406 2.94 -4.42 -1.24
C ARG A 406 2.88 -5.85 -1.77
N GLY A 407 1.87 -6.63 -1.41
CA GLY A 407 1.77 -8.04 -1.84
C GLY A 407 1.41 -8.16 -3.31
N ILE A 408 0.43 -7.38 -3.76
CA ILE A 408 0.09 -7.27 -5.17
C ILE A 408 1.24 -6.67 -5.98
N ASN A 409 1.96 -5.67 -5.46
CA ASN A 409 3.11 -5.11 -6.16
C ASN A 409 4.29 -6.08 -6.26
N ASP A 410 4.68 -6.77 -5.17
CA ASP A 410 5.73 -7.80 -5.19
C ASP A 410 5.43 -8.87 -6.27
N TRP A 411 4.16 -9.28 -6.38
CA TRP A 411 3.69 -10.20 -7.41
C TRP A 411 3.81 -9.61 -8.83
N LEU A 412 3.37 -8.37 -9.04
CA LEU A 412 3.41 -7.69 -10.35
C LEU A 412 4.84 -7.42 -10.82
N CYS A 413 5.73 -6.97 -9.93
CA CYS A 413 7.16 -6.85 -10.17
C CYS A 413 7.74 -8.18 -10.64
N LYS A 414 7.76 -9.18 -9.75
CA LYS A 414 8.43 -10.48 -9.98
C LYS A 414 7.90 -11.21 -11.21
N TYR A 415 6.58 -11.22 -11.42
CA TYR A 415 5.98 -12.08 -12.44
C TYR A 415 5.75 -11.39 -13.79
N VAL A 416 5.45 -10.08 -13.82
CA VAL A 416 5.06 -9.35 -15.04
C VAL A 416 6.11 -8.32 -15.45
N TYR A 417 6.38 -7.33 -14.59
CA TYR A 417 7.18 -6.15 -14.93
C TYR A 417 8.66 -6.49 -15.15
N ASP A 418 9.32 -7.12 -14.17
CA ASP A 418 10.74 -7.48 -14.25
C ASP A 418 10.97 -8.49 -15.41
N TYR A 419 10.01 -9.40 -15.61
CA TYR A 419 10.04 -10.43 -16.65
C TYR A 419 9.97 -9.86 -18.09
N LEU A 420 9.19 -8.78 -18.29
CA LEU A 420 9.03 -8.12 -19.58
C LEU A 420 10.12 -7.06 -19.83
N GLY A 421 10.44 -6.24 -18.82
CA GLY A 421 11.46 -5.19 -18.90
C GLY A 421 12.90 -5.72 -18.92
N LYS A 422 13.15 -6.85 -18.25
CA LYS A 422 14.41 -7.65 -18.18
C LYS A 422 15.64 -6.93 -17.62
N LYS A 423 16.03 -5.82 -18.23
CA LYS A 423 17.14 -4.94 -17.81
C LYS A 423 16.71 -3.48 -17.61
N HIS A 424 15.52 -3.10 -18.11
CA HIS A 424 14.97 -1.74 -18.01
C HIS A 424 15.80 -0.63 -18.72
N ASP A 425 16.81 -1.00 -19.53
CA ASP A 425 17.60 -0.08 -20.38
C ASP A 425 16.75 0.59 -21.51
N ASP A 426 15.67 -0.07 -21.92
CA ASP A 426 14.95 0.15 -23.18
C ASP A 426 13.54 0.70 -22.94
N VAL A 427 13.29 1.90 -23.47
CA VAL A 427 12.04 2.67 -23.25
C VAL A 427 10.80 1.97 -23.84
N VAL A 428 10.94 1.16 -24.89
CA VAL A 428 9.82 0.44 -25.50
C VAL A 428 9.50 -0.83 -24.71
N LYS A 429 10.54 -1.55 -24.24
CA LYS A 429 10.34 -2.71 -23.33
C LYS A 429 9.73 -2.25 -22.01
N GLU A 430 10.16 -1.10 -21.51
CA GLU A 430 9.65 -0.47 -20.29
C GLU A 430 8.19 -0.03 -20.43
N LEU A 431 7.84 0.63 -21.54
CA LEU A 431 6.44 0.96 -21.87
C LEU A 431 5.56 -0.31 -21.98
N VAL A 432 6.05 -1.38 -22.61
CA VAL A 432 5.33 -2.66 -22.68
C VAL A 432 5.17 -3.31 -21.30
N ALA A 433 6.23 -3.31 -20.47
CA ALA A 433 6.19 -3.85 -19.12
C ALA A 433 5.18 -3.11 -18.23
N THR A 434 5.19 -1.78 -18.25
CA THR A 434 4.22 -0.96 -17.51
C THR A 434 2.80 -1.12 -18.03
N LEU A 435 2.56 -1.12 -19.35
CA LEU A 435 1.24 -1.35 -19.94
C LEU A 435 0.69 -2.74 -19.57
N CYS A 436 1.50 -3.80 -19.65
CA CYS A 436 1.10 -5.14 -19.25
C CYS A 436 0.78 -5.23 -17.75
N THR A 437 1.60 -4.62 -16.90
CA THR A 437 1.35 -4.53 -15.45
C THR A 437 0.02 -3.83 -15.16
N PHE A 438 -0.19 -2.61 -15.67
CA PHE A 438 -1.45 -1.90 -15.45
C PHE A 438 -2.66 -2.59 -16.10
N GLY A 439 -2.47 -3.35 -17.18
CA GLY A 439 -3.50 -4.20 -17.79
C GLY A 439 -3.93 -5.36 -16.90
N VAL A 440 -2.99 -6.14 -16.37
CA VAL A 440 -3.27 -7.21 -15.39
C VAL A 440 -3.95 -6.63 -14.14
N THR A 441 -3.46 -5.49 -13.67
CA THR A 441 -4.03 -4.72 -12.55
C THR A 441 -5.47 -4.25 -12.79
N ALA A 442 -5.82 -3.89 -14.02
CA ALA A 442 -7.20 -3.53 -14.38
C ALA A 442 -8.15 -4.74 -14.40
N VAL A 443 -7.68 -5.91 -14.86
CA VAL A 443 -8.42 -7.18 -14.76
C VAL A 443 -8.60 -7.59 -13.30
N TRP A 444 -7.54 -7.48 -12.48
CA TRP A 444 -7.56 -7.77 -11.04
C TRP A 444 -8.63 -6.97 -10.27
N LEU A 445 -8.81 -5.69 -10.61
CA LEU A 445 -9.83 -4.84 -9.99
C LEU A 445 -11.26 -5.21 -10.38
N GLY A 446 -11.47 -5.62 -11.62
CA GLY A 446 -12.79 -5.62 -12.27
C GLY A 446 -12.83 -4.52 -13.34
N PRO A 447 -12.75 -4.87 -14.64
CA PRO A 447 -12.70 -3.87 -15.72
C PRO A 447 -13.93 -2.96 -15.78
N CYS A 448 -13.74 -1.67 -15.46
CA CYS A 448 -14.77 -0.65 -15.59
C CYS A 448 -14.16 0.70 -16.00
N GLN A 449 -14.98 1.67 -16.42
CA GLN A 449 -14.52 2.97 -16.89
C GLN A 449 -13.63 3.72 -15.88
N VAL A 450 -13.96 3.63 -14.59
CA VAL A 450 -13.19 4.26 -13.49
C VAL A 450 -11.82 3.59 -13.35
N VAL A 451 -11.78 2.26 -13.37
CA VAL A 451 -10.55 1.45 -13.32
C VAL A 451 -9.65 1.73 -14.52
N PHE A 452 -10.21 1.82 -15.74
CA PHE A 452 -9.44 2.13 -16.94
C PHE A 452 -8.85 3.55 -16.90
N PHE A 453 -9.60 4.57 -16.46
CA PHE A 453 -9.04 5.91 -16.29
C PHE A 453 -7.96 5.94 -15.21
N TRP A 454 -8.17 5.28 -14.07
CA TRP A 454 -7.16 5.16 -13.02
C TRP A 454 -5.88 4.51 -13.55
N ALA A 455 -5.99 3.37 -14.23
CA ALA A 455 -4.85 2.63 -14.76
C ALA A 455 -4.11 3.45 -15.83
N PHE A 456 -4.84 4.12 -16.71
CA PHE A 456 -4.28 5.02 -17.72
C PHE A 456 -3.49 6.17 -17.09
N PHE A 457 -4.05 6.90 -16.12
CA PHE A 457 -3.37 8.05 -15.52
C PHE A 457 -2.13 7.65 -14.69
N ASN A 458 -2.15 6.52 -13.99
CA ASN A 458 -0.96 6.06 -13.25
C ASN A 458 0.11 5.46 -14.19
N CYS A 459 -0.28 4.71 -15.23
CA CYS A 459 0.65 4.22 -16.26
C CYS A 459 1.30 5.36 -17.04
N LEU A 460 0.52 6.36 -17.44
CA LEU A 460 1.01 7.57 -18.12
C LEU A 460 1.91 8.39 -17.19
N GLY A 461 1.53 8.59 -15.93
CA GLY A 461 2.33 9.31 -14.94
C GLY A 461 3.69 8.65 -14.71
N LEU A 462 3.72 7.31 -14.55
CA LEU A 462 4.94 6.52 -14.42
C LEU A 462 5.86 6.65 -15.64
N ASN A 463 5.30 6.50 -16.85
CA ASN A 463 6.07 6.64 -18.08
C ASN A 463 6.60 8.06 -18.27
N LEU A 464 5.78 9.09 -18.08
CA LEU A 464 6.21 10.49 -18.14
C LEU A 464 7.33 10.79 -17.13
N GLU A 465 7.23 10.27 -15.91
CA GLU A 465 8.26 10.45 -14.88
C GLU A 465 9.60 9.84 -15.28
N MET A 466 9.61 8.61 -15.81
CA MET A 466 10.82 7.96 -16.34
C MET A 466 11.38 8.68 -17.58
N TRP A 467 10.52 9.14 -18.49
CA TRP A 467 10.95 9.87 -19.69
C TRP A 467 11.50 11.26 -19.34
N MET A 468 10.91 11.96 -18.37
CA MET A 468 11.43 13.24 -17.87
C MET A 468 12.76 13.07 -17.14
N ALA A 469 12.92 12.00 -16.33
CA ALA A 469 14.20 11.69 -15.70
C ALA A 469 15.30 11.42 -16.76
N LYS A 470 14.96 10.67 -17.83
CA LYS A 470 15.88 10.41 -18.95
C LYS A 470 16.15 11.66 -19.82
N PHE A 471 15.21 12.60 -19.89
CA PHE A 471 15.39 13.89 -20.55
C PHE A 471 16.32 14.82 -19.76
N PHE A 472 16.16 14.90 -18.44
CA PHE A 472 17.05 15.70 -17.58
C PHE A 472 18.47 15.13 -17.44
N SER A 473 18.68 13.83 -17.74
CA SER A 473 20.03 13.26 -17.87
C SER A 473 20.73 13.56 -19.20
N LEU A 474 20.18 14.45 -20.04
CA LEU A 474 20.82 14.95 -21.25
C LEU A 474 21.46 16.32 -21.01
N GLU A 475 22.49 16.67 -21.78
CA GLU A 475 23.04 18.03 -21.76
C GLU A 475 22.09 19.04 -22.43
N PRO A 476 22.03 20.30 -21.94
CA PRO A 476 22.82 20.88 -20.85
C PRO A 476 22.25 20.64 -19.43
N PHE A 477 21.11 19.95 -19.30
CA PHE A 477 20.42 19.80 -18.01
C PHE A 477 21.22 19.00 -16.98
N SER A 478 21.95 17.98 -17.43
CA SER A 478 22.85 17.18 -16.59
C SER A 478 23.95 18.07 -15.97
N SER A 479 24.63 18.90 -16.76
CA SER A 479 25.60 19.88 -16.23
C SER A 479 24.97 20.85 -15.23
N PHE A 480 23.80 21.43 -15.55
CA PHE A 480 23.11 22.36 -14.64
C PHE A 480 22.67 21.72 -13.31
N GLU A 481 22.36 20.41 -13.27
CA GLU A 481 22.07 19.74 -11.99
C GLU A 481 23.35 19.42 -11.20
N VAL A 482 24.47 19.11 -11.87
CA VAL A 482 25.78 18.89 -11.21
C VAL A 482 26.36 20.19 -10.61
N GLU A 483 26.15 21.34 -11.26
CA GLU A 483 26.53 22.65 -10.73
C GLU A 483 25.64 23.13 -9.57
N MET A 484 24.45 22.53 -9.40
CA MET A 484 23.47 22.97 -8.40
C MET A 484 23.72 22.32 -7.03
N PRO A 485 23.84 23.08 -5.93
CA PRO A 485 23.96 22.50 -4.59
C PRO A 485 22.79 21.55 -4.29
N GLU A 486 23.06 20.37 -3.71
CA GLU A 486 22.06 19.32 -3.46
C GLU A 486 20.80 19.83 -2.76
N ALA A 487 20.97 20.72 -1.76
CA ALA A 487 19.86 21.33 -1.02
C ALA A 487 18.99 22.25 -1.90
N MET A 488 19.51 22.81 -2.99
CA MET A 488 18.72 23.53 -4.00
C MET A 488 18.07 22.55 -4.98
N SER A 489 18.78 21.53 -5.49
CA SER A 489 18.15 20.49 -6.33
C SER A 489 16.99 19.81 -5.58
N ARG A 490 17.14 19.48 -4.30
CA ARG A 490 16.04 18.95 -3.45
C ARG A 490 14.81 19.86 -3.46
N ARG A 491 14.98 21.18 -3.38
CA ARG A 491 13.89 22.18 -3.42
C ARG A 491 13.26 22.28 -4.82
N VAL A 492 14.07 22.40 -5.87
CA VAL A 492 13.59 22.43 -7.27
C VAL A 492 12.81 21.15 -7.61
N ARG A 493 13.40 19.96 -7.34
CA ARG A 493 12.73 18.66 -7.46
C ARG A 493 11.45 18.59 -6.61
N ALA A 494 11.40 19.20 -5.42
CA ALA A 494 10.17 19.22 -4.60
C ALA A 494 9.04 20.08 -5.20
N VAL A 495 9.33 21.12 -5.99
CA VAL A 495 8.32 21.88 -6.74
C VAL A 495 7.66 20.98 -7.81
N PHE A 496 8.43 20.27 -8.63
CA PHE A 496 7.87 19.34 -9.61
C PHE A 496 7.06 18.20 -8.95
N ASN A 497 7.60 17.63 -7.88
CA ASN A 497 6.93 16.58 -7.11
C ASN A 497 5.62 17.05 -6.43
N THR A 498 5.44 18.36 -6.23
CA THR A 498 4.17 18.95 -5.75
C THR A 498 3.06 18.81 -6.81
N PHE A 499 3.39 18.91 -8.10
CA PHE A 499 2.46 18.65 -9.18
C PHE A 499 2.21 17.15 -9.38
N ASN A 500 3.25 16.31 -9.32
CA ASN A 500 3.09 14.84 -9.38
C ASN A 500 2.18 14.34 -8.25
N PHE A 501 2.36 14.83 -7.01
CA PHE A 501 1.46 14.55 -5.88
C PHE A 501 -0.01 14.85 -6.22
N TRP A 502 -0.32 16.02 -6.80
CA TRP A 502 -1.70 16.34 -7.17
C TRP A 502 -2.25 15.52 -8.32
N CYS A 503 -1.41 15.07 -9.26
CA CYS A 503 -1.80 14.12 -10.29
C CYS A 503 -2.13 12.73 -9.69
N ILE A 504 -1.30 12.23 -8.77
CA ILE A 504 -1.52 10.99 -8.02
C ILE A 504 -2.83 11.11 -7.20
N VAL A 505 -3.00 12.20 -6.43
CA VAL A 505 -4.22 12.47 -5.66
C VAL A 505 -5.46 12.46 -6.54
N LEU A 506 -5.47 13.17 -7.67
CA LEU A 506 -6.63 13.20 -8.56
C LEU A 506 -6.94 11.84 -9.21
N ALA A 507 -5.92 11.08 -9.62
CA ALA A 507 -6.11 9.75 -10.16
C ALA A 507 -6.69 8.78 -9.10
N ASN A 508 -6.20 8.85 -7.86
CA ASN A 508 -6.69 8.00 -6.77
C ASN A 508 -8.09 8.46 -6.29
N VAL A 509 -8.39 9.75 -6.21
CA VAL A 509 -9.73 10.28 -5.85
C VAL A 509 -10.80 9.96 -6.92
N LEU A 510 -10.41 9.92 -8.19
CA LEU A 510 -11.25 9.41 -9.29
C LEU A 510 -11.67 7.95 -9.05
N ALA A 511 -10.75 7.15 -8.49
CA ALA A 511 -10.91 5.73 -8.20
C ALA A 511 -11.66 5.43 -6.88
N LEU A 512 -11.55 6.30 -5.87
CA LEU A 512 -12.16 6.11 -4.54
C LEU A 512 -13.59 6.64 -4.42
N ASN A 513 -13.98 7.62 -5.23
CA ASN A 513 -15.27 8.32 -5.06
C ASN A 513 -16.05 8.40 -6.37
N SER A 514 -15.60 9.23 -7.31
CA SER A 514 -16.18 9.33 -8.65
C SER A 514 -15.34 10.21 -9.57
N LEU A 515 -15.48 9.95 -10.88
CA LEU A 515 -14.97 10.80 -11.95
C LEU A 515 -15.46 12.27 -11.82
N ASP A 516 -16.69 12.51 -11.38
CA ASP A 516 -17.23 13.86 -11.24
C ASP A 516 -16.74 14.59 -9.97
N PHE A 517 -16.45 13.88 -8.89
CA PHE A 517 -15.75 14.45 -7.73
C PHE A 517 -14.32 14.86 -8.10
N ALA A 518 -13.56 13.98 -8.75
CA ALA A 518 -12.21 14.29 -9.22
C ALA A 518 -12.19 15.49 -10.20
N LYS A 519 -13.11 15.53 -11.18
CA LYS A 519 -13.29 16.69 -12.07
C LYS A 519 -13.59 17.98 -11.30
N LEU A 520 -14.43 17.93 -10.25
CA LEU A 520 -14.79 19.10 -9.46
C LEU A 520 -13.61 19.61 -8.61
N VAL A 521 -12.87 18.69 -7.97
CA VAL A 521 -11.62 19.00 -7.23
C VAL A 521 -10.62 19.65 -8.19
N ALA A 522 -10.33 19.02 -9.34
CA ALA A 522 -9.41 19.55 -10.34
C ALA A 522 -9.84 20.94 -10.86
N LYS A 523 -11.12 21.10 -11.23
CA LYS A 523 -11.65 22.36 -11.76
C LYS A 523 -11.63 23.50 -10.75
N ARG A 524 -11.74 23.20 -9.45
CA ARG A 524 -11.63 24.22 -8.39
C ARG A 524 -10.16 24.50 -8.03
N LEU A 525 -9.34 23.48 -7.85
CA LEU A 525 -7.92 23.64 -7.53
C LEU A 525 -7.10 24.36 -8.62
N PHE A 526 -7.29 24.00 -9.90
CA PHE A 526 -6.42 24.47 -10.99
C PHE A 526 -7.00 25.62 -11.83
N LEU A 527 -8.33 25.79 -11.88
CA LEU A 527 -8.97 26.75 -12.80
C LEU A 527 -9.79 27.84 -12.08
N LYS A 528 -10.70 27.48 -11.17
CA LYS A 528 -11.59 28.45 -10.51
C LYS A 528 -11.00 29.12 -9.27
N GLY A 529 -10.16 28.42 -8.52
CA GLY A 529 -9.50 28.92 -7.32
C GLY A 529 -8.15 29.60 -7.61
N PHE A 530 -7.75 29.69 -8.87
CA PHE A 530 -6.53 30.38 -9.26
C PHE A 530 -6.72 31.92 -9.12
N PRO A 531 -5.75 32.67 -8.58
CA PRO A 531 -4.44 32.20 -8.06
C PRO A 531 -4.48 31.69 -6.61
N ILE A 532 -5.39 32.18 -5.76
CA ILE A 532 -5.27 32.14 -4.30
C ILE A 532 -5.32 30.70 -3.75
N THR A 533 -6.37 29.94 -4.06
CA THR A 533 -6.51 28.53 -3.63
C THR A 533 -5.39 27.70 -4.22
N THR A 534 -5.06 27.89 -5.50
CA THR A 534 -4.02 27.13 -6.18
C THR A 534 -2.67 27.30 -5.51
N PHE A 535 -2.20 28.54 -5.31
CA PHE A 535 -0.90 28.78 -4.69
C PHE A 535 -0.85 28.37 -3.22
N ILE A 536 -1.90 28.60 -2.43
CA ILE A 536 -1.93 28.16 -1.02
C ILE A 536 -1.90 26.63 -0.93
N THR A 537 -2.70 25.91 -1.73
CA THR A 537 -2.71 24.44 -1.72
C THR A 537 -1.39 23.87 -2.24
N MET A 538 -0.82 24.42 -3.32
CA MET A 538 0.49 23.98 -3.83
C MET A 538 1.61 24.26 -2.82
N PHE A 539 1.59 25.38 -2.09
CA PHE A 539 2.56 25.68 -1.04
C PHE A 539 2.46 24.70 0.14
N VAL A 540 1.24 24.38 0.61
CA VAL A 540 1.02 23.37 1.66
C VAL A 540 1.48 21.99 1.20
N THR A 541 1.22 21.61 -0.07
CA THR A 541 1.70 20.34 -0.63
C THR A 541 3.22 20.33 -0.81
N TYR A 542 3.86 21.44 -1.17
CA TYR A 542 5.31 21.56 -1.19
C TYR A 542 5.92 21.37 0.21
N CYS A 543 5.32 21.95 1.25
CA CYS A 543 5.70 21.68 2.65
C CYS A 543 5.53 20.19 3.02
N LEU A 544 4.43 19.55 2.60
CA LEU A 544 4.23 18.10 2.77
C LEU A 544 5.33 17.28 2.08
N VAL A 545 5.60 17.51 0.80
CA VAL A 545 6.66 16.84 0.03
C VAL A 545 8.03 17.00 0.69
N GLN A 546 8.35 18.19 1.23
CA GLN A 546 9.61 18.41 1.92
C GLN A 546 9.72 17.71 3.28
N VAL A 547 8.60 17.56 4.00
CA VAL A 547 8.53 16.75 5.24
C VAL A 547 8.68 15.26 4.92
N ILE A 548 8.03 14.75 3.87
CA ILE A 548 8.18 13.35 3.43
C ILE A 548 9.64 13.06 3.05
N LYS A 549 10.25 13.90 2.21
CA LYS A 549 11.67 13.79 1.84
C LYS A 549 12.60 13.79 3.05
N GLU A 550 12.26 14.49 4.13
CA GLU A 550 13.05 14.48 5.36
C GLU A 550 12.88 13.20 6.18
N GLN A 551 11.74 12.52 6.08
CA GLN A 551 11.52 11.19 6.67
C GLN A 551 12.30 10.13 5.89
N GLU A 552 12.22 10.15 4.56
CA GLU A 552 12.96 9.26 3.65
C GLU A 552 14.48 9.42 3.83
N ARG A 553 14.98 10.66 3.88
CA ARG A 553 16.39 10.96 4.16
C ARG A 553 16.88 10.37 5.49
N LYS A 554 16.06 10.45 6.54
CA LYS A 554 16.38 9.85 7.85
C LYS A 554 16.37 8.33 7.82
N GLN A 555 15.46 7.71 7.05
CA GLN A 555 15.46 6.26 6.85
C GLN A 555 16.71 5.82 6.06
N ALA A 556 17.05 6.52 4.98
CA ALA A 556 18.25 6.25 4.20
C ALA A 556 19.52 6.28 5.07
N LEU A 557 19.68 7.29 5.93
CA LEU A 557 20.83 7.40 6.86
C LEU A 557 20.86 6.34 7.98
N ILE A 558 19.77 5.65 8.25
CA ILE A 558 19.73 4.50 9.18
C ILE A 558 20.15 3.20 8.48
N HIS A 559 19.89 3.07 7.18
CA HIS A 559 20.24 1.89 6.38
C HIS A 559 21.63 1.97 5.75
N ASP A 560 22.07 3.17 5.39
CA ASP A 560 23.37 3.48 4.79
C ASP A 560 23.93 4.74 5.47
N PRO A 561 24.57 4.62 6.65
CA PRO A 561 25.19 5.74 7.34
C PRO A 561 26.39 6.26 6.55
N ASP A 562 26.53 7.58 6.46
CA ASP A 562 27.64 8.18 5.72
C ASP A 562 29.01 7.80 6.32
N PRO A 563 30.07 7.65 5.50
CA PRO A 563 31.40 7.30 5.99
C PRO A 563 31.87 8.28 7.06
N LEU A 564 32.32 7.75 8.20
CA LEU A 564 32.90 8.58 9.26
C LEU A 564 34.10 9.36 8.70
N PRO A 565 34.23 10.66 9.01
CA PRO A 565 35.42 11.42 8.63
C PRO A 565 36.67 10.77 9.27
N PRO A 566 37.82 10.76 8.56
CA PRO A 566 39.02 10.11 9.07
C PRO A 566 39.42 10.72 10.43
N THR A 567 39.67 9.86 11.41
CA THR A 567 40.10 10.26 12.75
C THR A 567 41.32 11.19 12.63
N PRO A 568 41.33 12.36 13.29
CA PRO A 568 42.53 13.18 13.35
C PRO A 568 43.72 12.34 13.83
N ALA A 569 44.84 12.41 13.11
CA ALA A 569 46.04 11.67 13.50
C ALA A 569 46.43 12.08 14.93
N PRO A 570 46.84 11.13 15.80
CA PRO A 570 47.31 11.47 17.13
C PRO A 570 48.48 12.45 17.02
N ASN A 571 48.41 13.57 17.75
CA ASN A 571 49.45 14.59 17.75
C ASN A 571 50.78 13.95 18.15
N GLY A 572 51.72 13.83 17.22
CA GLY A 572 53.05 13.30 17.50
C GLY A 572 53.84 14.27 18.39
N ASP A 573 54.36 13.77 19.51
CA ASP A 573 55.10 14.57 20.47
C ASP A 573 56.33 15.24 19.85
N THR A 574 56.43 16.56 20.03
CA THR A 574 57.58 17.34 19.58
C THR A 574 58.80 17.05 20.44
N THR A 575 59.64 16.11 19.99
CA THR A 575 61.03 15.95 20.48
C THR A 575 62.00 16.23 19.34
N ALA A 576 62.78 17.30 19.48
CA ALA A 576 63.72 17.75 18.46
C ALA A 576 65.04 16.98 18.55
N VAL A 577 65.57 16.53 17.41
CA VAL A 577 66.94 16.04 17.28
C VAL A 577 67.63 16.78 16.12
N ILE A 578 68.86 17.20 16.37
CA ILE A 578 69.64 18.10 15.52
C ILE A 578 70.40 17.31 14.46
N SER A 579 70.40 17.77 13.20
CA SER A 579 71.34 17.31 12.17
C SER A 579 72.69 18.01 12.31
N PRO A 580 73.81 17.32 12.03
CA PRO A 580 74.61 17.82 10.91
C PRO A 580 75.32 16.74 10.06
N THR A 581 75.46 17.07 8.76
CA THR A 581 76.55 16.73 7.81
C THR A 581 77.03 15.27 7.63
N ALA A 582 77.00 14.84 6.36
CA ALA A 582 77.97 13.91 5.77
C ALA A 582 78.29 14.34 4.31
N PRO A 583 79.56 14.39 3.86
CA PRO A 583 79.90 14.67 2.47
C PRO A 583 80.68 13.54 1.76
N THR A 584 80.37 13.27 0.47
CA THR A 584 81.15 12.47 -0.52
C THR A 584 81.42 10.98 -0.19
N SER A 585 81.53 10.01 -1.12
CA SER A 585 81.20 9.82 -2.57
C SER A 585 81.35 8.29 -2.88
N ALA A 586 81.28 7.68 -4.08
CA ALA A 586 81.19 8.10 -5.49
C ALA A 586 80.64 6.97 -6.42
N THR A 587 80.39 7.31 -7.69
CA THR A 587 80.50 6.46 -8.92
C THR A 587 79.76 5.11 -9.13
N ALA A 588 79.05 5.08 -10.27
CA ALA A 588 79.09 4.07 -11.35
C ALA A 588 78.06 2.90 -11.46
N GLN A 589 77.50 2.84 -12.67
CA GLN A 589 76.76 1.76 -13.37
C GLN A 589 77.74 0.92 -14.24
N PRO A 590 77.30 -0.02 -15.11
CA PRO A 590 76.19 -0.99 -15.06
C PRO A 590 76.64 -2.44 -15.43
N VAL A 591 75.72 -3.42 -15.42
CA VAL A 591 75.83 -4.64 -16.24
C VAL A 591 74.46 -4.99 -16.85
N VAL A 592 74.45 -5.40 -18.12
CA VAL A 592 73.31 -5.98 -18.86
C VAL A 592 73.86 -7.10 -19.74
N ASP A 593 73.21 -8.27 -19.79
CA ASP A 593 73.22 -9.12 -20.99
C ASP A 593 71.99 -10.07 -21.00
N PRO A 594 71.53 -10.62 -22.15
CA PRO A 594 70.15 -11.10 -22.30
C PRO A 594 70.00 -12.57 -22.76
N SER A 595 68.76 -13.10 -22.77
CA SER A 595 68.31 -13.98 -23.86
C SER A 595 66.79 -14.24 -23.94
N LYS A 596 66.31 -14.12 -25.18
CA LYS A 596 65.13 -14.70 -25.86
C LYS A 596 64.50 -15.93 -25.16
N LYS A 597 63.17 -16.11 -25.17
CA LYS A 597 62.36 -16.31 -26.40
C LYS A 597 60.84 -16.01 -26.24
N LYS A 598 60.19 -15.59 -27.35
CA LYS A 598 58.75 -15.80 -27.67
C LYS A 598 58.53 -17.27 -28.11
N ALA A 599 57.35 -17.86 -28.29
CA ALA A 599 55.96 -17.40 -28.52
C ALA A 599 55.01 -18.51 -27.96
N GLU A 600 53.69 -18.53 -28.11
CA GLU A 600 52.72 -17.73 -28.92
C GLU A 600 51.58 -17.19 -28.05
#